data_AF-A0A956TEC1-F1
#
_entry.id   AF-A0A956TEC1-F1
#
_cell.length_a   1.000
_cell.length_b   1.000
_cell.length_c   1.000
_cell.angle_alpha   90.00
_cell.angle_beta   90.00
_cell.angle_gamma   90.00
#
_symmetry.space_group_name_H-M   'P 1'
#
loop_
_entity.id
_entity.type
_entity.pdbx_description
1 polymer ?
#
loop_
_entity_poly.entity_id
_entity_poly.type
_entity_poly.pdbx_seq_one_letter_code
_entity_poly.pdbx_strand_id
1 'polypeptide(L)'
;MQVKPRQWTVLIYAAGANDLSSHIERRLDELVEQGPLDGVDVVVRQFDNHQVKDFVIGGPSHTRQQLNSGESSSLREFLADGMKNYPAEHYLVVISSHGEGHAGVAIDTPHADRLDLAELQAGFPARVDAVFFDACLMGSAEVAAGLEQQTGLLLASEDVVRSGCPLTLLAQTAAQSADGAELARRLVESEHPD
;
A
#
# COMPACT_ATOMS: atom_id res chain seq x y z
N MET A 1 -15.55 -17.53 20.34
CA MET A 1 -16.19 -16.78 19.24
C MET A 1 -15.26 -16.87 18.05
N GLN A 2 -15.67 -17.50 16.95
CA GLN A 2 -14.97 -17.33 15.68
C GLN A 2 -15.25 -15.90 15.22
N VAL A 3 -14.22 -15.06 15.20
CA VAL A 3 -14.30 -13.77 14.50
C VAL A 3 -14.49 -14.14 13.03
N LYS A 4 -15.61 -13.71 12.43
CA LYS A 4 -15.81 -13.88 11.00
C LYS A 4 -14.71 -13.05 10.30
N PRO A 5 -13.86 -13.65 9.45
CA PRO A 5 -12.83 -12.88 8.76
C PRO A 5 -13.50 -11.75 7.96
N ARG A 6 -12.83 -10.60 7.92
CA ARG A 6 -13.30 -9.47 7.10
C ARG A 6 -13.17 -9.82 5.63
N GLN A 7 -13.93 -9.15 4.77
CA GLN A 7 -13.87 -9.43 3.33
C GLN A 7 -12.53 -8.96 2.78
N TRP A 8 -12.12 -7.74 3.13
CA TRP A 8 -10.85 -7.15 2.71
C TRP A 8 -9.98 -6.73 3.88
N THR A 9 -8.68 -6.88 3.71
CA THR A 9 -7.67 -6.08 4.43
C THR A 9 -6.85 -5.29 3.43
N VAL A 10 -6.84 -3.96 3.58
CA VAL A 10 -6.01 -3.04 2.82
C VAL A 10 -4.78 -2.69 3.68
N LEU A 11 -3.60 -3.05 3.19
CA LEU A 11 -2.31 -2.83 3.84
C LEU A 11 -1.59 -1.68 3.11
N ILE A 12 -1.53 -0.51 3.74
CA ILE A 12 -0.93 0.70 3.15
C ILE A 12 0.48 0.90 3.71
N TYR A 13 1.48 0.69 2.87
CA TYR A 13 2.88 0.99 3.11
C TYR A 13 3.21 2.38 2.58
N ALA A 14 3.08 3.38 3.45
CA ALA A 14 3.23 4.79 3.16
C ALA A 14 4.68 5.23 3.39
N ALA A 15 5.56 4.94 2.44
CA ALA A 15 7.00 5.20 2.50
C ALA A 15 7.34 6.67 2.18
N GLY A 16 7.02 7.55 3.14
CA GLY A 16 7.21 8.99 3.06
C GLY A 16 8.48 9.51 3.72
N ALA A 17 9.50 8.67 3.98
CA ALA A 17 10.82 9.11 4.47
C ALA A 17 11.63 9.82 3.36
N ASN A 18 11.02 10.83 2.75
CA ASN A 18 11.51 11.65 1.65
C ASN A 18 10.72 12.97 1.60
N ASP A 19 10.77 13.68 0.47
CA ASP A 19 10.08 14.95 0.26
C ASP A 19 8.56 14.82 0.01
N LEU A 20 8.03 13.60 -0.13
CA LEU A 20 6.59 13.34 -0.22
C LEU A 20 5.90 13.19 1.14
N SER A 21 6.62 13.20 2.26
CA SER A 21 6.08 13.02 3.63
C SER A 21 4.76 13.77 3.87
N SER A 22 4.77 15.08 3.64
CA SER A 22 3.59 15.96 3.83
C SER A 22 2.42 15.68 2.87
N HIS A 23 2.70 15.15 1.67
CA HIS A 23 1.65 14.78 0.72
C HIS A 23 0.96 13.49 1.14
N ILE A 24 1.76 12.49 1.52
CA ILE A 24 1.27 11.20 2.02
C ILE A 24 0.50 11.40 3.33
N GLU A 25 1.02 12.21 4.27
CA GLU A 25 0.34 12.52 5.54
C GLU A 25 -1.05 13.11 5.30
N ARG A 26 -1.19 14.08 4.38
CA ARG A 26 -2.50 14.66 4.05
C ARG A 26 -3.51 13.62 3.54
N ARG A 27 -3.06 12.66 2.71
CA ARG A 27 -3.92 11.58 2.21
C ARG A 27 -4.32 10.60 3.30
N LEU A 28 -3.42 10.34 4.23
CA LEU A 28 -3.70 9.50 5.40
C LEU A 28 -4.66 10.21 6.36
N ASP A 29 -4.54 11.52 6.54
CA ASP A 29 -5.48 12.30 7.35
C ASP A 29 -6.90 12.26 6.76
N GLU A 30 -7.05 12.42 5.44
CA GLU A 30 -8.34 12.24 4.74
C GLU A 30 -8.94 10.84 5.02
N LEU A 31 -8.11 9.79 5.02
CA LEU A 31 -8.51 8.42 5.30
C LEU A 31 -8.88 8.19 6.77
N VAL A 32 -8.19 8.83 7.70
CA VAL A 32 -8.50 8.82 9.13
C VAL A 32 -9.81 9.56 9.41
N GLU A 33 -10.02 10.72 8.78
CA GLU A 33 -11.26 11.51 8.89
C GLU A 33 -12.48 10.76 8.34
N GLN A 34 -12.31 10.01 7.24
CA GLN A 34 -13.35 9.12 6.73
C GLN A 34 -13.78 8.07 7.77
N GLY A 35 -12.82 7.54 8.53
CA GLY A 35 -13.07 6.51 9.53
C GLY A 35 -13.27 5.11 8.96
N PRO A 36 -13.60 4.14 9.84
CA PRO A 36 -13.65 2.72 9.49
C PRO A 36 -14.80 2.41 8.52
N LEU A 37 -14.58 1.40 7.67
CA LEU A 37 -15.57 0.91 6.70
C LEU A 37 -16.03 -0.50 7.10
N ASP A 38 -17.32 -0.79 6.87
CA ASP A 38 -17.84 -2.13 7.08
C ASP A 38 -17.20 -3.13 6.11
N GLY A 39 -16.80 -4.29 6.63
CA GLY A 39 -16.21 -5.37 5.81
C GLY A 39 -14.74 -5.18 5.42
N VAL A 40 -14.11 -4.05 5.76
CA VAL A 40 -12.72 -3.74 5.41
C VAL A 40 -11.91 -3.33 6.62
N ASP A 41 -10.76 -3.96 6.82
CA ASP A 41 -9.70 -3.43 7.68
C ASP A 41 -8.72 -2.61 6.85
N VAL A 42 -8.37 -1.42 7.33
CA VAL A 42 -7.34 -0.59 6.71
C VAL A 42 -6.21 -0.38 7.72
N VAL A 43 -5.07 -1.01 7.43
CA VAL A 43 -3.89 -1.02 8.27
C VAL A 43 -2.79 -0.25 7.56
N VAL A 44 -2.17 0.69 8.25
CA VAL A 44 -1.20 1.62 7.67
C VAL A 44 0.12 1.50 8.42
N ARG A 45 1.23 1.51 7.68
CA ARG A 45 2.57 1.82 8.18
C ARG A 45 3.07 3.06 7.45
N GLN A 46 3.15 4.16 8.18
CA GLN A 46 3.58 5.47 7.70
C GLN A 46 5.01 5.74 8.13
N PHE A 47 5.84 6.10 7.16
CA PHE A 47 7.21 6.56 7.38
C PHE A 47 7.27 8.07 7.15
N ASP A 48 7.97 8.77 8.04
CA ASP A 48 8.46 10.12 7.80
C ASP A 48 10.00 10.16 7.98
N ASN A 49 10.59 11.35 7.93
CA ASN A 49 12.04 11.53 8.04
C ASN A 49 12.61 11.28 9.45
N HIS A 50 11.79 10.94 10.43
CA HIS A 50 12.15 10.87 11.85
C HIS A 50 11.62 9.61 12.57
N GLN A 51 10.51 9.05 12.12
CA GLN A 51 9.81 7.97 12.84
C GLN A 51 8.98 7.11 11.90
N VAL A 52 8.49 6.00 12.45
CA VAL A 52 7.49 5.15 11.80
C VAL A 52 6.26 5.06 12.69
N LYS A 53 5.09 5.26 12.12
CA LYS A 53 3.80 5.14 12.80
C LYS A 53 3.00 4.05 12.12
N ASP A 54 2.64 2.99 12.85
CA ASP A 54 1.61 2.07 12.38
C ASP A 54 0.28 2.41 13.05
N PHE A 55 -0.81 2.24 12.33
CA PHE A 55 -2.15 2.42 12.85
C PHE A 55 -3.20 1.69 12.03
N VAL A 56 -4.37 1.50 12.63
CA VAL A 56 -5.57 1.02 11.93
C VAL A 56 -6.62 2.10 11.97
N ILE A 57 -7.34 2.27 10.85
CA ILE A 57 -8.42 3.25 10.78
C ILE A 57 -9.52 2.89 11.80
N GLY A 58 -9.80 3.81 12.73
CA GLY A 58 -10.71 3.57 13.86
C GLY A 58 -10.15 2.65 14.95
N GLY A 59 -8.85 2.33 14.91
CA GLY A 59 -8.20 1.35 15.79
C GLY A 59 -6.97 1.89 16.51
N PRO A 60 -6.10 1.00 17.02
CA PRO A 60 -4.89 1.39 17.74
C PRO A 60 -3.86 2.05 16.82
N SER A 61 -2.96 2.82 17.43
CA SER A 61 -1.78 3.37 16.78
C SER A 61 -0.56 3.24 17.69
N HIS A 62 0.60 2.99 17.08
CA HIS A 62 1.89 3.01 17.75
C HIS A 62 2.93 3.72 16.90
N THR A 63 3.78 4.50 17.56
CA THR A 63 4.94 5.16 16.95
C THR A 63 6.21 4.52 17.48
N ARG A 64 7.17 4.30 16.60
CA ARG A 64 8.51 3.79 16.92
C ARG A 64 9.57 4.63 16.24
N GLN A 65 10.82 4.37 16.61
CA GLN A 65 11.98 4.96 15.94
C GLN A 65 11.96 4.67 14.45
N GLN A 66 12.64 5.52 13.70
CA GLN A 66 12.74 5.39 12.25
C GLN A 66 13.27 4.01 11.86
N LEU A 67 12.63 3.42 10.85
CA LEU A 67 13.11 2.23 10.14
C LEU A 67 13.35 2.61 8.69
N ASN A 68 14.16 1.81 8.01
CA ASN A 68 14.40 1.95 6.59
C ASN A 68 13.19 1.42 5.80
N SER A 69 12.49 2.32 5.10
CA SER A 69 11.36 1.97 4.22
C SER A 69 11.78 1.34 2.89
N GLY A 70 13.06 1.49 2.53
CA GLY A 70 13.68 0.84 1.38
C GLY A 70 14.06 -0.62 1.62
N GLU A 71 13.98 -1.12 2.86
CA GLU A 71 14.45 -2.47 3.18
C GLU A 71 13.34 -3.53 3.07
N SER A 72 13.62 -4.65 2.39
CA SER A 72 12.67 -5.76 2.22
C SER A 72 12.10 -6.30 3.55
N SER A 73 12.93 -6.32 4.61
CA SER A 73 12.53 -6.81 5.93
C SER A 73 11.45 -5.93 6.57
N SER A 74 11.53 -4.61 6.40
CA SER A 74 10.53 -3.65 6.88
C SER A 74 9.17 -3.84 6.22
N LEU A 75 9.15 -4.09 4.90
CA LEU A 75 7.92 -4.42 4.18
C LEU A 75 7.37 -5.78 4.61
N ARG A 76 8.23 -6.80 4.71
CA ARG A 76 7.83 -8.15 5.10
C ARG A 76 7.21 -8.21 6.49
N GLU A 77 7.82 -7.55 7.45
CA GLU A 77 7.30 -7.49 8.81
C GLU A 77 5.90 -6.85 8.82
N PHE A 78 5.75 -5.71 8.13
CA PHE A 78 4.45 -5.03 8.04
C PHE A 78 3.37 -5.92 7.45
N LEU A 79 3.64 -6.53 6.30
CA LEU A 79 2.66 -7.37 5.61
C LEU A 79 2.32 -8.62 6.42
N ALA A 80 3.33 -9.27 7.01
CA ALA A 80 3.13 -10.47 7.82
C ALA A 80 2.31 -10.17 9.08
N ASP A 81 2.61 -9.09 9.79
CA ASP A 81 1.86 -8.68 10.98
C ASP A 81 0.46 -8.20 10.61
N GLY A 82 0.31 -7.47 9.51
CA GLY A 82 -0.99 -7.06 8.98
C GLY A 82 -1.89 -8.26 8.68
N MET A 83 -1.41 -9.22 7.89
CA MET A 83 -2.16 -10.44 7.54
C MET A 83 -2.48 -11.31 8.77
N LYS A 84 -1.55 -11.39 9.73
CA LYS A 84 -1.72 -12.19 10.94
C LYS A 84 -2.77 -11.58 11.88
N ASN A 85 -2.71 -10.27 12.09
CA ASN A 85 -3.58 -9.58 13.06
C ASN A 85 -4.94 -9.21 12.46
N TYR A 86 -5.02 -9.04 11.15
CA TYR A 86 -6.21 -8.69 10.39
C TYR A 86 -6.43 -9.74 9.28
N PRO A 87 -6.88 -10.96 9.63
CA PRO A 87 -7.18 -11.99 8.66
C PRO A 87 -8.40 -11.64 7.81
N ALA A 88 -8.28 -11.72 6.48
CA ALA A 88 -9.35 -11.44 5.52
C ALA A 88 -9.37 -12.46 4.37
N GLU A 89 -10.47 -12.46 3.63
CA GLU A 89 -10.62 -13.26 2.40
C GLU A 89 -9.74 -12.71 1.26
N HIS A 90 -9.62 -11.38 1.18
CA HIS A 90 -8.84 -10.68 0.16
C HIS A 90 -7.86 -9.66 0.76
N TYR A 91 -6.71 -9.51 0.10
CA TYR A 91 -5.65 -8.58 0.48
C TYR A 91 -5.30 -7.63 -0.67
N LEU A 92 -5.34 -6.32 -0.36
CA LEU A 92 -4.80 -5.28 -1.21
C LEU A 92 -3.58 -4.66 -0.52
N VAL A 93 -2.43 -4.66 -1.19
CA VAL A 93 -1.25 -3.94 -0.73
C VAL A 93 -1.10 -2.64 -1.51
N VAL A 94 -0.98 -1.53 -0.80
CA VAL A 94 -0.74 -0.21 -1.37
C VAL A 94 0.66 0.23 -1.01
N ILE A 95 1.47 0.62 -1.99
CA ILE A 95 2.79 1.21 -1.76
C ILE A 95 2.75 2.65 -2.26
N SER A 96 2.87 3.61 -1.35
CA SER A 96 2.82 5.06 -1.66
C SER A 96 4.18 5.68 -1.39
N SER A 97 4.81 6.21 -2.43
CA SER A 97 6.13 6.85 -2.40
C SER A 97 6.51 7.40 -3.78
N HIS A 98 7.77 7.77 -3.95
CA HIS A 98 8.40 7.82 -5.26
C HIS A 98 8.51 6.43 -5.87
N GLY A 99 8.44 6.37 -7.19
CA GLY A 99 8.70 5.18 -7.98
C GLY A 99 9.62 5.50 -9.14
N GLU A 100 10.51 4.58 -9.45
CA GLU A 100 11.50 4.69 -10.53
C GLU A 100 11.41 3.48 -11.49
N GLY A 101 10.23 2.85 -11.55
CA GLY A 101 9.95 1.68 -12.38
C GLY A 101 10.89 0.52 -12.06
N HIS A 102 11.68 0.08 -13.05
CA HIS A 102 12.63 -1.03 -12.88
C HIS A 102 13.68 -0.80 -11.79
N ALA A 103 13.96 0.46 -11.44
CA ALA A 103 14.94 0.80 -10.41
C ALA A 103 14.38 0.75 -8.99
N GLY A 104 13.07 0.53 -8.81
CA GLY A 104 12.44 0.32 -7.51
C GLY A 104 11.43 1.39 -7.08
N VAL A 105 11.03 1.31 -5.80
CA VAL A 105 10.00 2.13 -5.17
C VAL A 105 10.36 2.37 -3.69
N ALA A 106 9.55 3.14 -2.96
CA ALA A 106 9.72 3.35 -1.51
C ALA A 106 11.09 3.97 -1.16
N ILE A 107 11.40 5.09 -1.80
CA ILE A 107 12.68 5.79 -1.61
C ILE A 107 12.79 6.31 -0.17
N ASP A 108 13.85 5.90 0.53
CA ASP A 108 14.18 6.33 1.87
C ASP A 108 15.41 7.25 1.83
N THR A 109 15.17 8.56 1.94
CA THR A 109 16.24 9.56 1.89
C THR A 109 17.18 9.48 3.10
N PRO A 110 16.69 9.33 4.34
CA PRO A 110 17.53 9.18 5.54
C PRO A 110 18.49 7.99 5.49
N HIS A 111 18.08 6.87 4.88
CA HIS A 111 18.93 5.68 4.72
C HIS A 111 19.67 5.62 3.38
N ALA A 112 19.38 6.55 2.46
CA ALA A 112 19.87 6.55 1.09
C ALA A 112 19.57 5.22 0.36
N ASP A 113 18.34 4.73 0.53
CA ASP A 113 17.92 3.40 0.10
C ASP A 113 16.58 3.42 -0.65
N ARG A 114 16.20 2.29 -1.23
CA ARG A 114 14.92 2.05 -1.91
C ARG A 114 14.65 0.55 -1.97
N LEU A 115 13.39 0.16 -2.08
CA LEU A 115 13.05 -1.22 -2.44
C LEU A 115 13.35 -1.43 -3.92
N ASP A 116 14.45 -2.11 -4.24
CA ASP A 116 14.64 -2.64 -5.59
C ASP A 116 13.62 -3.76 -5.89
N LEU A 117 13.53 -4.23 -7.14
CA LEU A 117 12.52 -5.25 -7.50
C LEU A 117 12.71 -6.59 -6.76
N ALA A 118 13.94 -6.98 -6.46
CA ALA A 118 14.22 -8.24 -5.76
C ALA A 118 13.86 -8.12 -4.28
N GLU A 119 14.14 -6.98 -3.67
CA GLU A 119 13.77 -6.65 -2.29
C GLU A 119 12.26 -6.47 -2.14
N LEU A 120 11.63 -5.80 -3.09
CA LEU A 120 10.18 -5.68 -3.18
C LEU A 120 9.54 -7.07 -3.24
N GLN A 121 10.04 -7.95 -4.12
CA GLN A 121 9.60 -9.34 -4.21
C GLN A 121 9.76 -10.11 -2.88
N ALA A 122 10.93 -9.99 -2.24
CA ALA A 122 11.25 -10.65 -0.97
C ALA A 122 10.44 -10.10 0.22
N GLY A 123 9.91 -8.88 0.08
CA GLY A 123 9.05 -8.21 1.03
C GLY A 123 7.67 -8.83 1.17
N PHE A 124 7.18 -9.61 0.19
CA PHE A 124 5.87 -10.24 0.28
C PHE A 124 5.98 -11.62 0.97
N PRO A 125 5.38 -11.81 2.16
CA PRO A 125 5.42 -13.09 2.86
C PRO A 125 4.48 -14.13 2.25
N ALA A 126 3.49 -13.69 1.48
CA ALA A 126 2.49 -14.51 0.79
C ALA A 126 1.95 -13.75 -0.44
N ARG A 127 1.27 -14.48 -1.33
CA ARG A 127 0.60 -13.91 -2.49
C ARG A 127 -0.65 -13.13 -2.06
N VAL A 128 -0.90 -11.99 -2.70
CA VAL A 128 -2.06 -11.10 -2.46
C VAL A 128 -2.92 -10.93 -3.71
N ASP A 129 -4.16 -10.50 -3.54
CA ASP A 129 -5.11 -10.33 -4.64
C ASP A 129 -4.69 -9.22 -5.60
N ALA A 130 -4.23 -8.10 -5.04
CA ALA A 130 -3.79 -6.95 -5.83
C ALA A 130 -2.69 -6.16 -5.12
N VAL A 131 -1.83 -5.54 -5.93
CA VAL A 131 -0.89 -4.51 -5.49
C VAL A 131 -1.20 -3.21 -6.23
N PHE A 132 -1.38 -2.13 -5.48
CA PHE A 132 -1.55 -0.78 -6.01
C PHE A 132 -0.31 0.06 -5.71
N PHE A 133 0.33 0.56 -6.76
CA PHE A 133 1.43 1.51 -6.63
C PHE A 133 0.88 2.93 -6.75
N ASP A 134 0.79 3.60 -5.62
CA ASP A 134 0.63 5.05 -5.55
C ASP A 134 2.00 5.72 -5.72
N ALA A 135 2.62 5.43 -6.86
CA ALA A 135 4.00 5.78 -7.18
C ALA A 135 4.20 5.89 -8.70
N CYS A 136 5.18 6.69 -9.12
CA CYS A 136 5.48 6.95 -10.52
C CYS A 136 6.10 5.73 -11.23
N LEU A 137 5.85 5.57 -12.53
CA LEU A 137 6.55 4.64 -13.43
C LEU A 137 6.44 3.13 -13.07
N MET A 138 5.56 2.77 -12.14
CA MET A 138 5.43 1.38 -11.68
C MET A 138 4.61 0.50 -12.65
N GLY A 139 3.91 1.10 -13.63
CA GLY A 139 3.22 0.40 -14.71
C GLY A 139 4.17 -0.07 -15.82
N SER A 140 5.14 -0.92 -15.48
CA SER A 140 6.11 -1.45 -16.46
C SER A 140 6.15 -2.98 -16.45
N ALA A 141 6.61 -3.56 -17.56
CA ALA A 141 6.72 -5.01 -17.72
C ALA A 141 7.72 -5.63 -16.72
N GLU A 142 8.80 -4.91 -16.41
CA GLU A 142 9.81 -5.31 -15.45
C GLU A 142 9.23 -5.43 -14.04
N VAL A 143 8.44 -4.44 -13.60
CA VAL A 143 7.77 -4.47 -12.30
C VAL A 143 6.74 -5.60 -12.26
N ALA A 144 5.94 -5.76 -13.32
CA ALA A 144 4.94 -6.82 -13.40
C ALA A 144 5.59 -8.22 -13.34
N ALA A 145 6.68 -8.44 -14.08
CA ALA A 145 7.44 -9.69 -14.05
C ALA A 145 8.09 -9.93 -12.68
N GLY A 146 8.58 -8.88 -12.01
CA GLY A 146 9.17 -8.98 -10.68
C GLY A 146 8.19 -9.42 -9.59
N LEU A 147 6.88 -9.23 -9.80
CA LEU A 147 5.83 -9.52 -8.83
C LEU A 147 4.83 -10.60 -9.25
N GLU A 148 5.06 -11.31 -10.35
CA GLU A 148 4.13 -12.33 -10.87
C GLU A 148 3.78 -13.43 -9.85
N GLN A 149 4.71 -13.74 -8.94
CA GLN A 149 4.54 -14.76 -7.90
C GLN A 149 3.82 -14.19 -6.67
N GLN A 150 3.85 -12.86 -6.49
CA GLN A 150 3.34 -12.12 -5.35
C GLN A 150 1.92 -11.63 -5.57
N THR A 151 1.51 -11.38 -6.81
CA THR A 151 0.15 -10.99 -7.13
C THR A 151 -0.26 -11.39 -8.55
N GLY A 152 -1.56 -11.50 -8.79
CA GLY A 152 -2.11 -11.66 -10.13
C GLY A 152 -2.54 -10.35 -10.78
N LEU A 153 -2.50 -9.25 -10.03
CA LEU A 153 -3.07 -7.99 -10.45
C LEU A 153 -2.26 -6.82 -9.91
N LEU A 154 -1.79 -5.99 -10.83
CA LEU A 154 -1.00 -4.81 -10.53
C LEU A 154 -1.73 -3.60 -11.07
N LEU A 155 -1.94 -2.62 -10.20
CA LEU A 155 -2.48 -1.31 -10.54
C LEU A 155 -1.38 -0.28 -10.36
N ALA A 156 -1.01 0.40 -11.43
CA ALA A 156 0.05 1.38 -11.43
C ALA A 156 -0.05 2.31 -12.64
N SER A 157 0.60 3.46 -12.54
CA SER A 157 0.79 4.39 -13.66
C SER A 157 2.07 4.06 -14.43
N GLU A 158 2.00 4.09 -15.77
CA GLU A 158 3.18 4.06 -16.64
C GLU A 158 3.99 5.37 -16.58
N ASP A 159 3.35 6.47 -16.13
CA ASP A 159 3.91 7.82 -16.11
C ASP A 159 3.94 8.41 -14.67
N VAL A 160 4.37 9.66 -14.56
CA VAL A 160 4.42 10.44 -13.32
C VAL A 160 3.02 10.69 -12.78
N VAL A 161 2.80 10.27 -11.53
CA VAL A 161 1.57 10.51 -10.78
C VAL A 161 1.68 11.83 -10.02
N ARG A 162 0.96 12.88 -10.46
CA ARG A 162 1.13 14.25 -9.91
C ARG A 162 0.32 14.52 -8.63
N SER A 163 -0.76 13.79 -8.39
CA SER A 163 -1.71 14.07 -7.30
C SER A 163 -1.91 12.92 -6.32
N GLY A 164 -1.31 11.76 -6.61
CA GLY A 164 -1.56 10.50 -5.90
C GLY A 164 -3.01 10.02 -6.02
N CYS A 165 -3.26 8.75 -5.69
CA CYS A 165 -4.60 8.20 -5.58
C CYS A 165 -5.28 8.73 -4.30
N PRO A 166 -6.57 9.11 -4.34
CA PRO A 166 -7.35 9.32 -3.13
C PRO A 166 -7.49 7.99 -2.36
N LEU A 167 -6.78 7.84 -1.24
CA LEU A 167 -6.79 6.58 -0.46
C LEU A 167 -8.18 6.25 0.10
N THR A 168 -9.01 7.28 0.32
CA THR A 168 -10.43 7.16 0.69
C THR A 168 -11.23 6.42 -0.38
N LEU A 169 -11.09 6.82 -1.65
CA LEU A 169 -11.73 6.16 -2.80
C LEU A 169 -11.28 4.70 -2.92
N LEU A 170 -9.98 4.43 -2.73
CA LEU A 170 -9.43 3.08 -2.77
C LEU A 170 -10.05 2.19 -1.70
N ALA A 171 -10.10 2.66 -0.45
CA ALA A 171 -10.70 1.91 0.66
C ALA A 171 -12.21 1.68 0.45
N GLN A 172 -12.95 2.69 -0.02
CA GLN A 172 -14.36 2.57 -0.35
C GLN A 172 -14.62 1.58 -1.49
N THR A 173 -13.77 1.58 -2.51
CA THR A 173 -13.87 0.66 -3.64
C THR A 173 -13.61 -0.77 -3.19
N ALA A 174 -12.61 -1.00 -2.33
CA ALA A 174 -12.37 -2.30 -1.73
C ALA A 174 -13.60 -2.82 -0.97
N ALA A 175 -14.25 -1.96 -0.17
CA ALA A 175 -15.46 -2.31 0.58
C ALA A 175 -16.66 -2.73 -0.30
N GLN A 176 -16.63 -2.36 -1.58
CA GLN A 176 -17.72 -2.62 -2.53
C GLN A 176 -17.35 -3.68 -3.57
N SER A 177 -16.16 -4.28 -3.49
CA SER A 177 -15.66 -5.22 -4.51
C SER A 177 -15.64 -6.63 -3.98
N ALA A 178 -16.12 -7.58 -4.79
CA ALA A 178 -16.11 -8.99 -4.43
C ALA A 178 -14.71 -9.60 -4.45
N ASP A 179 -13.85 -9.15 -5.37
CA ASP A 179 -12.48 -9.65 -5.59
C ASP A 179 -11.56 -8.56 -6.17
N GLY A 180 -10.28 -8.91 -6.36
CA GLY A 180 -9.27 -7.99 -6.90
C GLY A 180 -9.60 -7.49 -8.31
N ALA A 181 -10.17 -8.32 -9.19
CA ALA A 181 -10.45 -7.93 -10.56
C ALA A 181 -11.57 -6.89 -10.62
N GLU A 182 -12.62 -7.06 -9.82
CA GLU A 182 -13.67 -6.06 -9.69
C GLU A 182 -13.14 -4.75 -9.09
N LEU A 183 -12.31 -4.84 -8.05
CA LEU A 183 -11.65 -3.69 -7.43
C LEU A 183 -10.86 -2.90 -8.46
N ALA A 184 -10.02 -3.57 -9.25
CA ALA A 184 -9.18 -2.91 -10.23
C ALA A 184 -9.98 -2.21 -11.32
N ARG A 185 -11.00 -2.90 -11.85
CA ARG A 185 -11.89 -2.32 -12.88
C ARG A 185 -12.54 -1.03 -12.37
N ARG A 186 -13.09 -1.06 -11.15
CA ARG A 186 -13.76 0.10 -10.54
C ARG A 186 -12.80 1.27 -10.31
N LEU A 187 -11.57 1.00 -9.86
CA LEU A 187 -10.55 2.04 -9.68
C LEU A 187 -10.18 2.70 -11.01
N VAL A 188 -9.91 1.91 -12.06
CA VAL A 188 -9.54 2.46 -13.37
C VAL A 188 -10.68 3.29 -13.98
N GLU A 189 -11.93 2.84 -13.84
CA GLU A 189 -13.12 3.57 -14.30
C GLU A 189 -13.31 4.89 -13.53
N SER A 190 -12.97 4.93 -12.24
CA SER A 190 -13.10 6.15 -11.43
C SER A 190 -12.13 7.27 -11.82
N GLU A 191 -10.99 6.94 -12.42
CA GLU A 191 -10.00 7.89 -12.92
C GLU A 191 -10.39 8.49 -14.29
N HIS A 192 -11.36 7.88 -14.98
CA HIS A 192 -11.84 8.30 -16.31
C HIS A 192 -13.36 8.48 -16.31
N PRO A 193 -13.92 9.45 -15.55
CA PRO A 193 -15.35 9.73 -15.62
C PRO A 193 -15.69 10.26 -17.04
N ASP A 194 -16.64 9.60 -17.70
CA ASP A 194 -17.20 9.98 -19.02
C ASP A 194 -17.62 11.46 -19.12
#